data_AF-A0A2V6CHZ6-F1
#
_entry.id   AF-A0A2V6CHZ6-F1
#
_cell.length_a   1.000
_cell.length_b   1.000
_cell.length_c   1.000
_cell.angle_alpha   90.00
_cell.angle_beta   90.00
_cell.angle_gamma   90.00
#
_symmetry.space_group_name_H-M   'P 1'
#
loop_
_entity.id
_entity.type
_entity.pdbx_description
1 polymer ?
#
loop_
_entity_poly.entity_id
_entity_poly.type
_entity_poly.pdbx_seq_one_letter_code
_entity_poly.pdbx_strand_id
1 'polypeptide(L)' 'EDVLERIAKFGWKAAGEPQTIKSGPNAGKRVVYVRDPDGTTIEFMQPPVKPVDSC' A
#
# COMPACT_ATOMS: atom_id res chain seq x y z
N GLU A 1 -4.70 6.34 12.20
CA GLU A 1 -5.21 6.80 10.90
C GLU A 1 -4.45 6.03 9.82
N ASP A 2 -5.17 5.37 8.91
CA ASP A 2 -4.55 4.66 7.80
C ASP A 2 -4.10 5.64 6.69
N VAL A 3 -3.03 5.29 5.96
CA VAL A 3 -2.55 6.10 4.82
C VAL A 3 -3.64 6.32 3.79
N LEU A 4 -4.47 5.30 3.52
CA LEU A 4 -5.55 5.39 2.55
C LEU A 4 -6.65 6.37 2.98
N GLU A 5 -6.99 6.42 4.26
CA GLU A 5 -7.94 7.40 4.79
C GLU A 5 -7.39 8.82 4.68
N ARG A 6 -6.08 8.99 4.91
CA ARG A 6 -5.43 10.29 4.81
C ARG A 6 -5.43 10.82 3.38
N ILE A 7 -5.01 10.01 2.40
CA ILE A 7 -4.94 10.45 0.99
C ILE A 7 -6.33 10.69 0.39
N ALA A 8 -7.36 9.98 0.86
CA ALA A 8 -8.74 10.20 0.43
C ALA A 8 -9.22 11.62 0.77
N LYS A 9 -8.77 12.19 1.91
CA LYS A 9 -9.05 13.58 2.29
C LYS A 9 -8.45 14.61 1.31
N PHE A 10 -7.42 14.23 0.55
CA PHE A 10 -6.79 15.08 -0.46
C PHE A 10 -7.30 14.81 -1.89
N GLY A 11 -8.35 14.00 -2.05
CA GLY A 11 -8.95 13.71 -3.36
C GLY A 11 -8.28 12.58 -4.15
N TRP A 12 -7.34 11.86 -3.53
CA TRP A 12 -6.66 10.73 -4.16
C TRP A 12 -7.52 9.48 -4.05
N LYS A 13 -7.46 8.61 -5.07
CA LYS A 13 -8.29 7.41 -5.16
C LYS A 13 -7.43 6.16 -5.20
N ALA A 14 -7.75 5.17 -4.37
CA ALA A 14 -7.14 3.85 -4.47
C ALA A 14 -7.65 3.15 -5.73
N ALA A 15 -6.73 2.63 -6.54
CA ALA A 15 -7.02 1.84 -7.74
C ALA A 15 -7.22 0.36 -7.36
N GLY A 16 -8.17 0.11 -6.45
CA GLY A 16 -8.50 -1.21 -5.92
C GLY A 16 -8.12 -1.42 -4.46
N GLU A 17 -8.32 -2.64 -3.98
CA GLU A 17 -8.01 -3.03 -2.61
C GLU A 17 -6.50 -3.31 -2.42
N PRO A 18 -5.95 -3.03 -1.22
CA PRO A 18 -4.59 -3.44 -0.90
C PRO A 18 -4.41 -4.96 -0.99
N GLN A 19 -3.47 -5.38 -1.80
CA GLN A 19 -3.21 -6.78 -2.12
C GLN A 19 -1.90 -7.25 -1.48
N THR A 20 -1.87 -8.50 -1.03
CA THR A 20 -0.64 -9.13 -0.53
C THR A 20 0.06 -9.85 -1.66
N ILE A 21 1.34 -9.55 -1.87
CA ILE A 21 2.15 -10.20 -2.89
C ILE A 21 2.42 -11.63 -2.45
N LYS A 22 1.91 -12.60 -3.20
CA LYS A 22 1.97 -14.03 -2.85
C LYS A 22 3.30 -14.70 -3.24
N SER A 23 4.02 -14.16 -4.21
CA SER A 23 5.21 -14.81 -4.79
C SER A 23 6.27 -13.80 -5.25
N GLY A 24 7.50 -14.29 -5.42
CA GLY A 24 8.65 -13.50 -5.88
C GLY A 24 9.44 -12.81 -4.76
N PRO A 25 10.43 -11.97 -5.11
CA PRO A 25 11.32 -11.30 -4.15
C PRO A 25 10.58 -10.38 -3.16
N ASN A 26 9.37 -9.96 -3.52
CA ASN A 26 8.50 -9.10 -2.73
C ASN A 26 7.38 -9.87 -2.02
N ALA A 27 7.42 -11.21 -2.01
CA ALA A 27 6.43 -12.03 -1.33
C ALA A 27 6.29 -11.62 0.16
N GLY A 28 5.06 -11.52 0.63
CA GLY A 28 4.72 -11.08 1.98
C GLY A 28 4.60 -9.56 2.15
N LYS A 29 4.94 -8.75 1.14
CA LYS A 29 4.65 -7.31 1.14
C LYS A 29 3.18 -7.05 0.80
N ARG A 30 2.62 -5.97 1.35
CA ARG A 30 1.28 -5.47 0.99
C ARG A 30 1.44 -4.27 0.07
N VAL A 31 0.76 -4.29 -1.07
CA VAL A 31 0.84 -3.23 -2.08
C VAL A 31 -0.54 -2.66 -2.40
N VAL A 32 -0.59 -1.36 -2.65
CA VAL A 32 -1.80 -0.68 -3.16
C VAL A 32 -1.39 0.41 -4.14
N TYR A 33 -2.11 0.51 -5.24
CA TYR A 33 -1.96 1.58 -6.20
C TYR A 33 -2.94 2.70 -5.90
N VAL A 34 -2.48 3.93 -5.97
CA VAL A 34 -3.31 5.12 -5.80
C VAL A 34 -3.12 6.03 -6.99
N ARG A 35 -4.18 6.73 -7.37
CA ARG A 35 -4.18 7.69 -8.45
C ARG A 35 -4.52 9.05 -7.90
N ASP A 36 -3.65 10.00 -8.20
CA ASP A 36 -3.90 11.40 -7.87
C ASP A 36 -4.84 12.04 -8.92
N PRO A 37 -5.45 13.21 -8.61
CA PRO A 37 -6.32 13.93 -9.54
C PRO A 37 -5.68 14.26 -10.90
N ASP A 38 -4.38 14.52 -10.95
CA ASP A 38 -3.59 14.82 -12.15
C ASP A 38 -3.24 13.54 -12.96
N GLY A 39 -3.54 12.36 -12.40
CA GLY A 39 -3.41 11.07 -13.08
C GLY A 39 -2.07 10.36 -12.87
N THR A 40 -1.21 10.85 -11.99
CA THR A 40 -0.03 10.13 -11.49
C THR A 40 -0.46 8.93 -10.67
N THR A 41 0.21 7.80 -10.90
CA THR A 41 -0.02 6.58 -10.14
C THR A 41 1.12 6.39 -9.15
N ILE A 42 0.79 6.32 -7.87
CA ILE A 42 1.75 6.00 -6.80
C ILE A 42 1.50 4.58 -6.32
N GLU A 43 2.57 3.82 -6.19
CA GLU A 43 2.56 2.49 -5.61
C GLU A 43 3.03 2.58 -4.15
N PHE A 44 2.15 2.23 -3.21
CA PHE A 44 2.51 2.07 -1.81
C PHE A 44 2.88 0.63 -1.54
N MET A 45 4.10 0.39 -1.05
CA MET A 45 4.55 -0.90 -0.57
C MET A 45 4.77 -0.87 0.94
N GLN A 46 4.07 -1.73 1.66
CA GLN A 46 4.30 -2.00 3.06
C GLN A 46 5.17 -3.26 3.19
N PRO A 47 6.33 -3.19 3.88
CA PRO A 47 7.12 -4.38 4.19
C PRO A 47 6.34 -5.33 5.11
N PRO A 48 6.65 -6.64 5.08
CA PRO A 48 6.04 -7.58 6.02
C PRO A 48 6.33 -7.13 7.45
N VAL A 49 5.31 -7.23 8.31
CA VAL A 49 5.48 -6.99 9.75
C VAL A 49 6.46 -8.05 10.25
N LYS A 50 7.64 -7.63 10.70
CA LYS A 50 8.57 -8.54 11.37
C LYS A 50 7.90 -9.00 12.68
N PRO A 51 7.83 -10.31 12.96
CA PRO A 51 7.40 -10.79 14.26
C PRO A 51 8.25 -10.11 15.35
N VAL A 52 7.59 -9.61 16.39
CA VAL A 52 8.20 -8.87 17.49
C VAL A 52 9.03 -9.76 18.45
N ASP A 53 9.13 -11.06 18.16
CA ASP A 53 9.74 -12.06 19.04
C ASP A 53 11.19 -12.44 18.67
N SER A 54 11.90 -11.62 17.88
CA SER A 54 13.33 -11.84 17.56
C SER A 54 14.23 -10.85 18.31
N CYS A 55 14.01 -10.69 19.62
CA CYS A 55 14.98 -10.13 20.56
C CYS A 55 15.71 -11.27 21.28
#